data_AF-A0A5C3M5I8-F1
#
_entry.id   AF-A0A5C3M5I8-F1
#
_cell.length_a   1.000
_cell.length_b   1.000
_cell.length_c   1.000
_cell.angle_alpha   90.00
_cell.angle_beta   90.00
_cell.angle_gamma   90.00
#
_symmetry.space_group_name_H-M   'P 1'
#
loop_
_entity.id
_entity.type
_entity.pdbx_description
1 polymer ?
#
loop_
_entity_poly.entity_id
_entity_poly.type
_entity_poly.pdbx_seq_one_letter_code
_entity_poly.pdbx_strand_id
1 'polypeptide(L)'
;MHHTPWTKKGSSLPSDRIRPAKPQPALANPKGKGKQQTSAEPPKSKEVRRIESLIQGLKDSKETDKDPTGGCFCQTREHKLSIHTPICQSCGLVLCELNLPQYCCPFCSKSLLTLAARGDILEQLESQLATTIAKEIEDRERAIDEAKRAAGAFPTLSGSSPRSGSPAPSPPTLRSSTQTHKVMSLGKSKKVTVSSYTTTTIPSRPLSRHEIEDEPVRVPPPSSEVSHAKRRPDSSRPWENLLHPGAHYIPPPPEDENHSKAPPSRRKRKNKSKGKENESATGDGIREGESGSESRV
;
A
#
# COMPACT_ATOMS: atom_id res chain seq x y z
N MET A 1 8.63 33.16 51.84
CA MET A 1 8.72 33.90 50.55
C MET A 1 9.32 32.96 49.51
N HIS A 2 8.49 32.47 48.59
CA HIS A 2 8.84 31.37 47.68
C HIS A 2 9.54 31.90 46.42
N HIS A 3 10.78 31.46 46.19
CA HIS A 3 11.48 31.67 44.94
C HIS A 3 11.10 30.57 43.94
N THR A 4 10.55 30.95 42.80
CA THR A 4 10.23 30.03 41.70
C THR A 4 11.39 29.97 40.69
N PRO A 5 11.58 28.83 39.99
CA PRO A 5 12.77 28.50 39.19
C PRO A 5 13.01 29.32 37.90
N TRP A 6 12.32 30.45 37.74
CA TRP A 6 12.32 31.27 36.52
C TRP A 6 13.02 32.63 36.75
N THR A 7 13.29 32.99 38.01
CA THR A 7 13.96 34.24 38.36
C THR A 7 15.47 34.03 38.49
N LYS A 8 16.16 33.75 37.38
CA LYS A 8 17.60 34.00 37.29
C LYS A 8 17.83 35.22 36.40
N LYS A 9 18.22 36.32 37.07
CA LYS A 9 18.76 37.53 36.46
C LYS A 9 19.98 37.16 35.62
N GLY A 10 19.88 37.30 34.30
CA GLY A 10 21.00 37.08 33.40
C GLY A 10 20.58 36.62 32.01
N SER A 11 19.69 37.35 31.33
CA SER A 11 19.44 37.15 29.91
C SER A 11 19.69 38.45 29.16
N SER A 12 20.89 38.59 28.60
CA SER A 12 21.06 39.41 27.41
C SER A 12 20.20 38.81 26.32
N LEU A 13 19.18 39.54 25.89
CA LEU A 13 18.34 39.18 24.75
C LEU A 13 19.16 39.39 23.47
N PRO A 14 19.50 38.35 22.69
CA PRO A 14 19.85 38.57 21.30
C PRO A 14 18.55 38.88 20.57
N SER A 15 18.25 40.17 20.47
CA SER A 15 17.27 40.71 19.55
C SER A 15 17.55 40.18 18.15
N ASP A 16 16.57 39.48 17.61
CA ASP A 16 16.06 39.72 16.26
C ASP A 16 17.11 39.81 15.14
N ARG A 17 17.76 38.67 14.87
CA ARG A 17 18.41 38.41 13.58
C ARG A 17 17.88 37.10 13.01
N ILE A 18 16.61 37.11 12.61
CA ILE A 18 16.12 36.19 11.59
C ILE A 18 16.91 36.50 10.32
N ARG A 19 17.95 35.72 10.03
CA ARG A 19 18.64 35.82 8.74
C ARG A 19 17.65 35.36 7.67
N PRO A 20 17.37 36.16 6.62
CA PRO A 20 16.59 35.68 5.49
C PRO A 20 17.32 34.48 4.89
N ALA A 21 16.61 33.36 4.79
CA ALA A 21 17.10 32.15 4.15
C ALA A 21 17.38 32.48 2.67
N LYS A 22 18.64 32.71 2.33
CA LYS A 22 19.08 32.67 0.94
C LYS A 22 18.97 31.22 0.48
N PRO A 23 18.18 30.90 -0.56
CA PRO A 23 18.21 29.57 -1.15
C PRO A 23 19.62 29.33 -1.68
N GLN A 24 20.35 28.44 -1.02
CA GLN A 24 21.61 27.92 -1.55
C GLN A 24 21.24 27.11 -2.80
N PRO A 25 21.79 27.41 -3.99
CA PRO A 25 21.71 26.47 -5.10
C PRO A 25 22.44 25.21 -4.66
N ALA A 26 21.70 24.11 -4.50
CA ALA A 26 22.28 22.82 -4.22
C ALA A 26 23.28 22.50 -5.35
N LEU A 27 24.58 22.55 -5.04
CA LEU A 27 25.60 21.92 -5.87
C LEU A 27 25.30 20.41 -5.87
N ALA A 28 24.60 19.98 -6.90
CA ALA A 28 24.46 18.58 -7.23
C ALA A 28 25.83 18.02 -7.59
N ASN A 29 26.32 17.08 -6.79
CA ASN A 29 27.45 16.22 -7.14
C ASN A 29 27.13 15.43 -8.42
N PRO A 30 27.88 15.59 -9.53
CA PRO A 30 27.70 14.77 -10.71
C PRO A 30 28.60 13.53 -10.59
N LYS A 31 28.15 12.50 -9.86
CA LYS A 31 28.80 11.18 -9.94
C LYS A 31 27.82 10.04 -9.70
N GLY A 32 27.02 9.79 -10.72
CA GLY A 32 26.34 8.54 -10.96
C GLY A 32 26.05 8.47 -12.44
N LYS A 33 26.61 7.48 -13.14
CA LYS A 33 26.30 7.13 -14.53
C LYS A 33 24.81 6.76 -14.59
N GLY A 34 23.96 7.78 -14.65
CA GLY A 34 22.52 7.65 -14.82
C GLY A 34 22.27 7.19 -16.23
N LYS A 35 21.99 5.89 -16.38
CA LYS A 35 21.32 5.33 -17.55
C LYS A 35 20.15 6.26 -17.87
N GLN A 36 20.16 6.88 -19.05
CA GLN A 36 19.09 7.76 -19.54
C GLN A 36 17.75 7.08 -19.27
N GLN A 37 17.02 7.58 -18.28
CA GLN A 37 15.63 7.23 -18.06
C GLN A 37 14.86 7.96 -19.16
N THR A 38 14.66 7.26 -20.27
CA THR A 38 13.88 7.73 -21.41
C THR A 38 12.49 8.16 -20.93
N SER A 39 12.19 9.44 -21.17
CA SER A 39 10.85 10.05 -21.24
C SER A 39 9.82 9.60 -20.19
N ALA A 40 9.76 10.33 -19.08
CA ALA A 40 8.60 10.87 -18.35
C ALA A 40 7.23 10.15 -18.38
N GLU A 41 7.18 8.85 -18.59
CA GLU A 41 6.01 8.05 -18.28
C GLU A 41 6.03 7.76 -16.77
N PRO A 42 4.94 8.02 -16.03
CA PRO A 42 4.90 7.71 -14.62
C PRO A 42 5.23 6.23 -14.41
N PRO A 43 5.97 5.92 -13.34
CA PRO A 43 6.41 4.56 -13.10
C PRO A 43 5.20 3.62 -13.05
N LYS A 44 5.25 2.54 -13.85
CA LYS A 44 4.26 1.44 -13.82
C LYS A 44 3.93 1.05 -12.38
N SER A 45 2.67 0.73 -12.11
CA SER A 45 2.24 0.31 -10.77
C SER A 45 3.00 -0.92 -10.29
N LYS A 46 2.99 -1.12 -8.98
CA LYS A 46 3.61 -2.30 -8.35
C LYS A 46 2.96 -3.60 -8.83
N GLU A 47 1.65 -3.56 -9.11
CA GLU A 47 0.90 -4.74 -9.53
C GLU A 47 1.27 -5.15 -10.96
N VAL A 48 1.33 -4.19 -11.90
CA VAL A 48 1.78 -4.45 -13.26
C VAL A 48 3.18 -5.04 -13.26
N ARG A 49 4.11 -4.48 -12.48
CA ARG A 49 5.48 -5.02 -12.35
C ARG A 49 5.49 -6.43 -11.77
N ARG A 50 4.61 -6.74 -10.81
CA ARG A 50 4.49 -8.08 -10.22
C ARG A 50 4.03 -9.08 -11.28
N ILE A 51 2.98 -8.76 -12.03
CA ILE A 51 2.43 -9.62 -13.08
C ILE A 51 3.47 -9.80 -14.21
N GLU A 52 4.11 -8.72 -14.66
CA GLU A 52 5.19 -8.77 -15.66
C GLU A 52 6.34 -9.67 -15.21
N SER A 53 6.79 -9.52 -13.96
CA SER A 53 7.84 -10.38 -13.39
C SER A 53 7.45 -11.85 -13.35
N LEU A 54 6.17 -12.15 -13.11
CA LEU A 54 5.65 -13.51 -13.05
C LEU A 54 5.55 -14.11 -14.46
N ILE A 55 5.01 -13.35 -15.43
CA ILE A 55 4.99 -13.74 -16.85
C ILE A 55 6.40 -14.00 -17.35
N GLN A 56 7.34 -13.11 -17.05
CA GLN A 56 8.73 -13.27 -17.44
C GLN A 56 9.35 -14.51 -16.78
N GLY A 57 9.14 -14.71 -15.47
CA GLY A 57 9.58 -15.92 -14.77
C GLY A 57 9.02 -17.20 -15.40
N LEU A 58 7.75 -17.21 -15.79
CA LEU A 58 7.09 -18.31 -16.50
C LEU A 58 7.45 -18.40 -17.98
N LYS A 59 8.16 -17.45 -18.58
CA LYS A 59 8.69 -17.58 -19.95
C LYS A 59 10.15 -18.05 -19.92
N ASP A 60 10.92 -17.55 -18.97
CA ASP A 60 12.35 -17.80 -18.86
C ASP A 60 12.68 -19.12 -18.12
N SER A 61 11.80 -19.61 -17.23
CA SER A 61 12.11 -20.80 -16.43
C SER A 61 12.11 -22.09 -17.23
N LYS A 62 13.08 -22.95 -16.93
CA LYS A 62 13.10 -24.33 -17.38
C LYS A 62 12.32 -25.20 -16.40
N GLU A 63 11.74 -26.28 -16.91
CA GLU A 63 10.88 -27.18 -16.14
C GLU A 63 11.59 -27.84 -14.94
N THR A 64 12.92 -27.83 -14.92
CA THR A 64 13.77 -28.42 -13.88
C THR A 64 14.40 -27.40 -12.92
N ASP A 65 14.06 -26.11 -13.05
CA ASP A 65 14.68 -25.08 -12.24
C ASP A 65 14.16 -25.13 -10.80
N LYS A 66 15.08 -25.27 -9.85
CA LYS A 66 14.80 -25.16 -8.41
C LYS A 66 14.79 -23.69 -8.03
N ASP A 67 13.99 -23.37 -7.02
CA ASP A 67 13.98 -22.02 -6.47
C ASP A 67 15.37 -21.68 -5.89
N PRO A 68 16.02 -20.57 -6.30
CA PRO A 68 17.32 -20.18 -5.77
C PRO A 68 17.29 -19.90 -4.26
N THR A 69 16.12 -19.57 -3.71
CA THR A 69 15.93 -19.37 -2.27
C THR A 69 15.67 -20.68 -1.52
N GLY A 70 15.59 -21.80 -2.24
CA GLY A 70 15.27 -23.12 -1.70
C GLY A 70 13.77 -23.37 -1.49
N GLY A 71 12.92 -22.43 -1.89
CA GLY A 71 11.47 -22.49 -1.67
C GLY A 71 11.08 -22.23 -0.22
N CYS A 72 9.78 -22.17 0.04
CA CYS A 72 9.26 -21.97 1.38
C CYS A 72 8.96 -23.30 2.07
N PHE A 73 9.69 -23.59 3.13
CA PHE A 73 9.34 -24.60 4.13
C PHE A 73 8.58 -23.93 5.27
N CYS A 74 7.25 -23.95 5.18
CA CYS A 74 6.39 -23.16 6.07
C CYS A 74 6.62 -23.47 7.57
N GLN A 75 7.13 -24.65 7.96
CA GLN A 75 7.41 -25.03 9.37
C GLN A 75 6.26 -24.63 10.32
N THR A 76 5.02 -24.94 9.93
CA THR A 76 3.80 -24.61 10.70
C THR A 76 3.46 -23.12 10.77
N ARG A 77 4.11 -22.26 9.98
CA ARG A 77 3.73 -20.86 9.81
C ARG A 77 2.58 -20.73 8.81
N GLU A 78 1.66 -19.84 9.12
CA GLU A 78 0.55 -19.50 8.24
C GLU A 78 1.03 -18.59 7.11
N HIS A 79 0.85 -19.06 5.88
CA HIS A 79 1.08 -18.29 4.67
C HIS A 79 -0.15 -18.40 3.77
N LYS A 80 -0.42 -17.36 2.99
CA LYS A 80 -1.47 -17.42 1.98
C LYS A 80 -1.13 -18.46 0.92
N LEU A 81 -2.13 -19.23 0.48
CA LEU A 81 -1.97 -20.26 -0.55
C LEU A 81 -1.62 -19.63 -1.90
N SER A 82 -0.79 -20.32 -2.69
CA SER A 82 -0.51 -19.92 -4.07
C SER A 82 -1.81 -19.91 -4.87
N ILE A 83 -2.08 -18.81 -5.57
CA ILE A 83 -3.31 -18.62 -6.36
C ILE A 83 -3.32 -19.53 -7.59
N HIS A 84 -2.15 -19.74 -8.19
CA HIS A 84 -2.04 -20.49 -9.45
C HIS A 84 -1.73 -21.97 -9.24
N THR A 85 -1.04 -22.33 -8.15
CA THR A 85 -0.55 -23.68 -7.88
C THR A 85 -0.68 -24.03 -6.39
N PRO A 86 -1.90 -24.17 -5.83
CA PRO A 86 -2.08 -24.39 -4.40
C PRO A 86 -1.59 -25.75 -3.91
N ILE A 87 -1.47 -26.75 -4.80
CA ILE A 87 -1.04 -28.11 -4.45
C ILE A 87 -0.14 -28.70 -5.54
N CYS A 88 0.92 -29.41 -5.13
CA CYS A 88 1.74 -30.18 -6.05
C CYS A 88 1.00 -31.46 -6.46
N GLN A 89 0.68 -31.59 -7.75
CA GLN A 89 -0.06 -32.76 -8.29
C GLN A 89 0.70 -34.09 -8.13
N SER A 90 2.02 -34.04 -7.95
CA SER A 90 2.85 -35.25 -7.85
C SER A 90 2.97 -35.82 -6.43
N CYS A 91 3.01 -34.97 -5.41
CA CYS A 91 3.27 -35.40 -4.02
C CYS A 91 2.24 -34.89 -3.02
N GLY A 92 1.26 -34.08 -3.45
CA GLY A 92 0.22 -33.53 -2.59
C GLY A 92 0.67 -32.42 -1.65
N LEU A 93 1.91 -31.92 -1.76
CA LEU A 93 2.38 -30.81 -0.93
C LEU A 93 1.58 -29.55 -1.23
N VAL A 94 0.99 -28.94 -0.19
CA VAL A 94 0.30 -27.66 -0.27
C VAL A 94 1.32 -26.52 -0.35
N LEU A 95 1.17 -25.64 -1.32
CA LEU A 95 2.13 -24.57 -1.64
C LEU A 95 1.55 -23.20 -1.32
N CYS A 96 2.36 -22.39 -0.63
CA CYS A 96 2.06 -20.99 -0.34
C CYS A 96 2.53 -20.02 -1.43
N GLU A 97 2.14 -18.75 -1.35
CA GLU A 97 2.51 -17.68 -2.30
C GLU A 97 4.02 -17.46 -2.46
N LEU A 98 4.83 -17.91 -1.50
CA LEU A 98 6.29 -17.83 -1.59
C LEU A 98 6.88 -18.87 -2.56
N ASN A 99 6.17 -19.96 -2.81
CA ASN A 99 6.56 -20.95 -3.81
C ASN A 99 6.00 -20.54 -5.17
N LEU A 100 6.85 -19.93 -6.00
CA LEU A 100 6.44 -19.43 -7.31
C LEU A 100 6.16 -20.60 -8.28
N PRO A 101 5.15 -20.47 -9.17
CA PRO A 101 4.73 -21.55 -10.07
C PRO A 101 5.78 -21.93 -11.12
N GLN A 102 6.75 -21.05 -11.36
CA GLN A 102 7.84 -21.25 -12.32
C GLN A 102 8.93 -22.23 -11.87
N TYR A 103 8.98 -22.57 -10.57
CA TYR A 103 9.99 -23.46 -10.00
C TYR A 103 9.44 -24.86 -9.69
N CYS A 104 10.35 -25.82 -9.55
CA CYS A 104 10.03 -27.19 -9.15
C CYS A 104 9.53 -27.27 -7.70
N CYS A 105 8.77 -28.34 -7.41
CA CYS A 105 8.36 -28.65 -6.05
C CYS A 105 9.57 -28.83 -5.11
N PRO A 106 9.61 -28.17 -3.94
CA PRO A 106 10.74 -28.31 -3.01
C PRO A 106 10.88 -29.72 -2.41
N PHE A 107 9.79 -30.50 -2.37
CA PHE A 107 9.80 -31.85 -1.81
C PHE A 107 10.19 -32.92 -2.82
N CYS A 108 9.50 -32.98 -3.97
CA CYS A 108 9.73 -34.04 -4.96
C CYS A 108 10.56 -33.61 -6.19
N SER A 109 10.95 -32.34 -6.29
CA SER A 109 11.69 -31.76 -7.42
C SER A 109 11.02 -31.96 -8.80
N LYS A 110 9.73 -32.27 -8.85
CA LYS A 110 8.95 -32.35 -10.09
C LYS A 110 8.37 -30.97 -10.43
N SER A 111 8.16 -30.73 -11.72
CA SER A 111 7.47 -29.54 -12.20
C SER A 111 6.10 -29.42 -11.55
N LEU A 112 5.75 -28.21 -11.13
CA LEU A 112 4.45 -27.90 -10.55
C LEU A 112 3.35 -27.77 -11.59
N LEU A 113 3.73 -27.44 -12.83
CA LEU A 113 2.82 -27.16 -13.93
C LEU A 113 3.12 -28.07 -15.11
N THR A 114 2.06 -28.61 -15.72
CA THR A 114 2.14 -29.22 -17.04
C THR A 114 2.31 -28.13 -18.10
N LEU A 115 2.88 -28.46 -19.26
CA LEU A 115 3.10 -27.48 -20.34
C LEU A 115 1.80 -26.80 -20.79
N ALA A 116 0.68 -27.54 -20.84
CA ALA A 116 -0.63 -26.99 -21.15
C ALA A 116 -1.09 -25.99 -20.07
N ALA A 117 -1.05 -26.38 -18.79
CA ALA A 117 -1.44 -25.50 -17.69
C ALA A 117 -0.56 -24.25 -17.59
N ARG A 118 0.72 -24.35 -17.96
CA ARG A 118 1.63 -23.20 -18.05
C ARG A 118 1.17 -22.21 -19.12
N GLY A 119 0.73 -22.70 -20.28
CA GLY A 119 0.13 -21.88 -21.33
C GLY A 119 -1.13 -21.16 -20.85
N ASP A 120 -2.05 -21.90 -20.21
CA ASP A 120 -3.31 -21.33 -19.70
C ASP A 120 -3.07 -20.22 -18.67
N ILE A 121 -2.11 -20.42 -17.75
CA ILE A 121 -1.74 -19.42 -16.74
C ILE A 121 -1.10 -18.20 -17.41
N LEU A 122 -0.26 -18.39 -18.44
CA LEU A 122 0.34 -17.26 -19.17
C LEU A 122 -0.74 -16.41 -19.84
N GLU A 123 -1.71 -17.03 -20.52
CA GLU A 123 -2.84 -16.32 -21.14
C GLU A 123 -3.67 -15.58 -20.09
N GLN A 124 -3.97 -16.24 -18.96
CA GLN A 124 -4.68 -15.62 -17.85
C GLN A 124 -3.93 -14.39 -17.32
N LEU A 125 -2.62 -14.49 -17.09
CA LEU A 125 -1.82 -13.37 -16.59
C LEU A 125 -1.69 -12.24 -17.61
N GLU A 126 -1.59 -12.54 -18.91
CA GLU A 126 -1.57 -11.53 -19.98
C GLU A 126 -2.92 -10.79 -20.05
N SER A 127 -4.04 -11.49 -19.91
CA SER A 127 -5.36 -10.86 -19.81
C SER A 127 -5.50 -9.98 -18.56
N GLN A 128 -4.99 -10.43 -17.41
CA GLN A 128 -4.98 -9.66 -16.17
C GLN A 128 -4.11 -8.41 -16.29
N LEU A 129 -2.95 -8.52 -16.93
CA LEU A 129 -2.08 -7.38 -17.22
C LEU A 129 -2.79 -6.35 -18.10
N ALA A 130 -3.44 -6.78 -19.18
CA ALA A 130 -4.18 -5.88 -20.07
C ALA A 130 -5.31 -5.15 -19.34
N THR A 131 -6.09 -5.86 -18.51
CA THR A 131 -7.16 -5.25 -17.72
C THR A 131 -6.63 -4.27 -16.66
N THR A 132 -5.49 -4.57 -16.05
CA THR A 132 -4.88 -3.71 -15.02
C THR A 132 -4.34 -2.43 -15.65
N ILE A 133 -3.67 -2.52 -16.80
CA ILE A 133 -3.20 -1.35 -17.55
C ILE A 133 -4.38 -0.49 -18.01
N ALA A 134 -5.46 -1.09 -18.52
CA ALA A 134 -6.65 -0.35 -18.93
C ALA A 134 -7.26 0.44 -17.76
N LYS A 135 -7.37 -0.18 -16.57
CA LYS A 135 -7.84 0.50 -15.35
C LYS A 135 -6.92 1.64 -14.92
N GLU A 136 -5.61 1.45 -14.99
CA GLU A 136 -4.65 2.51 -14.65
C GLU A 136 -4.74 3.71 -15.59
N ILE A 137 -4.94 3.48 -16.88
CA ILE A 137 -5.16 4.54 -17.86
C ILE A 137 -6.46 5.28 -17.56
N GLU A 138 -7.56 4.55 -17.32
CA GLU A 138 -8.85 5.15 -17.00
C GLU A 138 -8.79 5.99 -15.71
N ASP A 139 -8.18 5.47 -14.64
CA ASP A 139 -8.04 6.19 -13.38
C ASP A 139 -7.15 7.44 -13.55
N ARG A 140 -6.13 7.37 -14.41
CA ARG A 140 -5.28 8.51 -14.73
C ARG A 140 -6.04 9.59 -15.50
N GLU A 141 -6.83 9.22 -16.50
CA GLU A 141 -7.68 10.15 -17.23
C GLU A 141 -8.71 10.80 -16.30
N ARG A 142 -9.34 9.99 -15.43
CA ARG A 142 -10.27 10.47 -14.40
C ARG A 142 -9.62 11.48 -13.46
N ALA A 143 -8.39 11.21 -13.00
CA ALA A 143 -7.64 12.12 -12.15
C ALA A 143 -7.26 13.44 -12.86
N ILE A 144 -6.92 13.39 -14.15
CA ILE A 144 -6.64 14.58 -14.95
C ILE A 144 -7.90 15.43 -15.10
N ASP A 145 -9.05 14.83 -15.38
CA ASP A 145 -10.30 15.54 -15.56
C ASP A 145 -10.84 16.11 -14.25
N GLU A 146 -10.66 15.40 -13.14
CA GLU A 146 -10.97 15.92 -11.80
C GLU A 146 -10.05 17.10 -11.43
N ALA A 147 -8.76 17.03 -11.72
CA ALA A 147 -7.82 18.13 -11.50
C ALA A 147 -8.17 19.37 -12.33
N LYS A 148 -8.57 19.19 -13.60
CA LYS A 148 -9.07 20.28 -14.45
C LYS A 148 -10.35 20.89 -13.87
N ARG A 149 -11.31 20.06 -13.43
CA ARG A 149 -12.55 20.51 -12.79
C ARG A 149 -12.28 21.29 -11.51
N ALA A 150 -11.35 20.81 -10.68
CA ALA A 150 -10.95 21.47 -9.43
C ALA A 150 -10.23 22.81 -9.67
N ALA A 151 -9.48 22.94 -10.76
CA ALA A 151 -8.87 24.21 -11.18
C ALA A 151 -9.88 25.25 -11.71
N GLY A 152 -11.18 24.92 -11.76
CA GLY A 152 -12.21 25.80 -12.30
C GLY A 152 -12.18 25.92 -13.82
N ALA A 153 -11.52 24.99 -14.51
CA ALA A 153 -11.59 24.93 -15.96
C ALA A 153 -13.03 24.55 -16.34
N PHE A 154 -13.73 25.50 -16.97
CA PHE A 154 -15.09 25.27 -17.47
C PHE A 154 -15.07 24.08 -18.45
N PRO A 155 -16.05 23.16 -18.38
CA PRO A 155 -16.19 22.09 -19.34
C PRO A 155 -16.13 22.67 -20.76
N THR A 156 -15.11 22.32 -21.54
CA THR A 156 -15.06 22.68 -22.95
C THR A 156 -16.20 21.93 -23.63
N LEU A 157 -17.32 22.62 -23.84
CA LEU A 157 -18.42 22.12 -24.66
C LEU A 157 -17.85 21.85 -26.05
N SER A 158 -17.80 20.58 -26.46
CA SER A 158 -17.10 20.07 -27.65
C SER A 158 -17.65 20.53 -29.02
N GLY A 159 -18.18 21.76 -29.13
CA GLY A 159 -18.69 22.36 -30.36
C GLY A 159 -17.89 23.57 -30.87
N SER A 160 -16.91 24.07 -30.13
CA SER A 160 -16.07 25.20 -30.55
C SER A 160 -14.75 24.68 -31.13
N SER A 161 -14.71 24.46 -32.45
CA SER A 161 -13.47 24.25 -33.19
C SER A 161 -12.44 25.33 -32.83
N PRO A 162 -11.25 25.00 -32.30
CA PRO A 162 -10.22 26.01 -32.06
C PRO A 162 -9.79 26.54 -33.44
N ARG A 163 -10.19 27.77 -33.74
CA ARG A 163 -9.65 28.50 -34.90
C ARG A 163 -8.14 28.65 -34.67
N SER A 164 -7.38 27.89 -35.44
CA SER A 164 -5.96 28.10 -35.68
C SER A 164 -5.74 29.56 -36.11
N GLY A 165 -4.99 30.32 -35.31
CA GLY A 165 -4.79 31.74 -35.51
C GLY A 165 -3.81 32.37 -34.54
N SER A 166 -2.51 32.13 -34.79
CA SER A 166 -1.38 33.03 -34.52
C SER A 166 -0.85 33.26 -33.08
N PRO A 167 0.43 33.71 -32.96
CA PRO A 167 1.39 33.21 -31.97
C PRO A 167 1.60 34.13 -30.75
N ALA A 168 2.15 33.52 -29.70
CA ALA A 168 2.81 34.11 -28.52
C ALA A 168 1.95 35.04 -27.64
N PRO A 169 1.87 34.72 -26.33
CA PRO A 169 2.63 35.54 -25.41
C PRO A 169 3.36 34.76 -24.30
N SER A 170 4.32 35.46 -23.73
CA SER A 170 5.21 35.22 -22.59
C SER A 170 4.70 34.40 -21.39
N PRO A 171 5.62 33.84 -20.57
CA PRO A 171 5.28 32.99 -19.42
C PRO A 171 4.53 33.78 -18.32
N PRO A 172 3.39 33.28 -17.81
CA PRO A 172 2.74 33.89 -16.66
C PRO A 172 3.43 33.45 -15.36
N THR A 173 4.03 34.44 -14.70
CA THR A 173 4.50 34.38 -13.33
C THR A 173 3.38 33.96 -12.38
N LEU A 174 3.61 32.87 -11.65
CA LEU A 174 2.78 32.40 -10.53
C LEU A 174 2.55 33.52 -9.51
N ARG A 175 1.36 34.11 -9.51
CA ARG A 175 0.80 34.84 -8.37
C ARG A 175 -0.65 34.42 -8.20
N SER A 176 -0.85 33.40 -7.36
CA SER A 176 -2.13 33.13 -6.69
C SER A 176 -2.45 34.31 -5.78
N SER A 177 -3.00 35.39 -6.32
CA SER A 177 -3.64 36.42 -5.52
C SER A 177 -5.08 35.99 -5.29
N THR A 178 -5.43 35.74 -4.04
CA THR A 178 -6.80 35.67 -3.55
C THR A 178 -7.59 36.87 -4.09
N GLN A 179 -8.43 36.61 -5.09
CA GLN A 179 -9.14 37.64 -5.82
C GLN A 179 -10.25 38.18 -4.92
N THR A 180 -9.95 39.24 -4.19
CA THR A 180 -10.95 40.01 -3.45
C THR A 180 -11.78 40.78 -4.48
N HIS A 181 -13.04 40.38 -4.67
CA HIS A 181 -13.95 41.06 -5.60
C HIS A 181 -14.17 42.50 -5.12
N LYS A 182 -13.55 43.47 -5.80
CA LYS A 182 -13.79 44.90 -5.58
C LYS A 182 -14.92 45.33 -6.50
N VAL A 183 -16.11 45.52 -5.93
CA VAL A 183 -17.26 46.05 -6.64
C VAL A 183 -17.20 47.57 -6.56
N MET A 184 -17.08 48.23 -7.71
CA MET A 184 -17.15 49.69 -7.80
C MET A 184 -18.61 50.06 -8.06
N SER A 185 -19.26 50.68 -7.07
CA SER A 185 -20.60 51.22 -7.24
C SER A 185 -20.52 52.72 -7.52
N LEU A 186 -21.15 53.16 -8.61
CA LEU A 186 -21.34 54.57 -8.94
C LEU A 186 -22.65 55.04 -8.30
N GLY A 187 -22.55 55.85 -7.25
CA GLY A 187 -23.70 56.51 -6.66
C GLY A 187 -24.24 57.63 -7.54
N LYS A 188 -25.52 58.01 -7.35
CA LYS A 188 -26.21 59.10 -8.08
C LYS A 188 -25.49 60.45 -7.99
N SER A 189 -24.56 60.62 -7.06
CA SER A 189 -23.75 61.83 -6.87
C SER A 189 -22.41 61.85 -7.62
N LYS A 190 -22.23 61.05 -8.69
CA LYS A 190 -20.98 60.96 -9.50
C LYS A 190 -19.70 60.66 -8.69
N LYS A 191 -19.84 60.22 -7.45
CA LYS A 191 -18.71 59.80 -6.60
C LYS A 191 -18.61 58.28 -6.70
N VAL A 192 -17.43 57.82 -7.09
CA VAL A 192 -17.09 56.40 -7.20
C VAL A 192 -16.75 55.90 -5.80
N THR A 193 -17.58 55.01 -5.25
CA THR A 193 -17.29 54.35 -3.98
C THR A 193 -16.82 52.92 -4.27
N VAL A 194 -15.58 52.64 -3.89
CA VAL A 194 -14.97 51.30 -4.02
C VAL A 194 -15.22 50.56 -2.72
N SER A 195 -16.15 49.59 -2.75
CA SER A 195 -16.44 48.73 -1.62
C SER A 195 -15.63 47.43 -1.77
N SER A 196 -14.57 47.28 -0.98
CA SER A 196 -13.84 46.02 -0.89
C SER A 196 -14.51 45.11 0.13
N TYR A 197 -15.27 44.12 -0.35
CA TYR A 197 -15.79 43.05 0.50
C TYR A 197 -14.68 42.01 0.69
N THR A 198 -13.96 42.10 1.80
CA THR A 198 -13.09 41.02 2.24
C THR A 198 -13.99 39.92 2.80
N THR A 199 -14.35 38.94 1.96
CA THR A 199 -14.96 37.69 2.42
C THR A 199 -13.92 36.96 3.26
N THR A 200 -13.89 37.26 4.55
CA THR A 200 -13.22 36.40 5.51
C THR A 200 -13.97 35.08 5.47
N THR A 201 -13.34 34.06 4.91
CA THR A 201 -13.73 32.68 5.19
C THR A 201 -13.57 32.51 6.69
N ILE A 202 -14.67 32.69 7.42
CA ILE A 202 -14.82 32.17 8.77
C ILE A 202 -14.38 30.70 8.64
N PRO A 203 -13.35 30.24 9.40
CA PRO A 203 -13.08 28.83 9.49
C PRO A 203 -14.34 28.24 10.10
N SER A 204 -15.21 27.70 9.25
CA SER A 204 -16.29 26.82 9.62
C SER A 204 -15.62 25.64 10.30
N ARG A 205 -15.50 25.78 11.62
CA ARG A 205 -15.51 24.68 12.57
C ARG A 205 -16.49 23.67 11.98
N PRO A 206 -16.08 22.41 11.72
CA PRO A 206 -16.98 21.45 11.13
C PRO A 206 -18.21 21.40 12.02
N LEU A 207 -19.33 21.94 11.51
CA LEU A 207 -20.63 21.56 11.99
C LEU A 207 -20.59 20.06 11.84
N SER A 208 -20.63 19.38 12.99
CA SER A 208 -20.82 17.95 13.12
C SER A 208 -21.65 17.51 11.94
N ARG A 209 -20.98 16.80 11.03
CA ARG A 209 -21.64 15.96 10.05
C ARG A 209 -22.70 15.25 10.88
N HIS A 210 -23.96 15.59 10.68
CA HIS A 210 -25.04 14.66 10.93
C HIS A 210 -24.82 13.59 9.87
N GLU A 211 -23.75 12.83 10.09
CA GLU A 211 -23.65 11.46 9.67
C GLU A 211 -24.93 10.91 10.25
N ILE A 212 -25.86 10.60 9.36
CA ILE A 212 -26.78 9.52 9.62
C ILE A 212 -25.80 8.36 9.85
N GLU A 213 -25.31 8.25 11.09
CA GLU A 213 -24.92 6.98 11.66
C GLU A 213 -26.18 6.18 11.41
N ASP A 214 -26.18 5.40 10.33
CA ASP A 214 -26.97 4.20 10.25
C ASP A 214 -26.60 3.47 11.54
N GLU A 215 -27.40 3.70 12.58
CA GLU A 215 -27.29 3.06 13.88
C GLU A 215 -27.13 1.59 13.53
N PRO A 216 -25.94 1.00 13.74
CA PRO A 216 -25.62 -0.29 13.16
C PRO A 216 -26.72 -1.20 13.63
N VAL A 217 -27.58 -1.64 12.68
CA VAL A 217 -28.84 -2.32 12.98
C VAL A 217 -28.47 -3.40 13.96
N ARG A 218 -28.84 -3.18 15.24
CA ARG A 218 -28.42 -4.06 16.32
C ARG A 218 -29.06 -5.38 15.96
N VAL A 219 -28.23 -6.30 15.48
CA VAL A 219 -28.65 -7.65 15.16
C VAL A 219 -29.37 -8.13 16.41
N PRO A 220 -30.68 -8.42 16.33
CA PRO A 220 -31.41 -8.84 17.51
C PRO A 220 -30.64 -10.01 18.13
N PRO A 221 -30.56 -10.08 19.47
CA PRO A 221 -29.88 -11.18 20.12
C PRO A 221 -30.41 -12.48 19.51
N PRO A 222 -29.52 -13.41 19.12
CA PRO A 222 -29.95 -14.67 18.53
C PRO A 222 -30.99 -15.30 19.45
N SER A 223 -32.07 -15.83 18.87
CA SER A 223 -33.17 -16.41 19.65
C SER A 223 -32.60 -17.41 20.64
N SER A 224 -32.91 -17.25 21.93
CA SER A 224 -32.41 -18.14 23.00
C SER A 224 -32.86 -19.59 22.80
N GLU A 225 -33.90 -19.81 22.00
CA GLU A 225 -34.36 -21.12 21.59
C GLU A 225 -33.64 -21.56 20.31
N VAL A 226 -32.62 -22.40 20.48
CA VAL A 226 -32.06 -23.18 19.37
C VAL A 226 -33.11 -24.21 18.98
N SER A 227 -33.75 -24.04 17.80
CA SER A 227 -34.85 -24.86 17.29
C SER A 227 -34.57 -26.38 17.30
N HIS A 228 -33.30 -26.77 17.37
CA HIS A 228 -32.83 -28.15 17.35
C HIS A 228 -32.98 -28.89 18.71
N ALA A 229 -33.27 -28.18 19.80
CA ALA A 229 -33.43 -28.80 21.13
C ALA A 229 -34.87 -29.31 21.42
N LYS A 230 -35.85 -29.04 20.54
CA LYS A 230 -37.26 -29.40 20.80
C LYS A 230 -37.58 -30.87 20.50
N ARG A 231 -36.77 -31.57 19.69
CA ARG A 231 -37.02 -32.97 19.34
C ARG A 231 -36.26 -33.89 20.30
N ARG A 232 -36.99 -34.73 21.05
CA ARG A 232 -36.36 -35.77 21.87
C ARG A 232 -35.52 -36.68 20.97
N PRO A 233 -34.23 -36.94 21.30
CA PRO A 233 -33.39 -37.85 20.54
C PRO A 233 -34.06 -39.22 20.41
N ASP A 234 -34.07 -39.77 19.20
CA ASP A 234 -34.53 -41.14 18.98
C ASP A 234 -33.53 -42.11 19.63
N SER A 235 -34.02 -43.06 20.44
CA SER A 235 -33.15 -44.01 21.15
C SER A 235 -32.38 -44.94 20.21
N SER A 236 -32.90 -45.13 19.00
CA SER A 236 -32.25 -45.95 17.97
C SER A 236 -31.10 -45.23 17.25
N ARG A 237 -31.08 -43.88 17.30
CA ARG A 237 -30.05 -43.04 16.68
C ARG A 237 -29.80 -41.78 17.53
N PRO A 238 -29.13 -41.93 18.69
CA PRO A 238 -28.89 -40.81 19.60
C PRO A 238 -28.05 -39.68 18.99
N TRP A 239 -27.35 -39.94 17.88
CA TRP A 239 -26.48 -39.00 17.16
C TRP A 239 -27.17 -38.27 16.00
N GLU A 240 -28.44 -38.56 15.68
CA GLU A 240 -29.12 -38.01 14.49
C GLU A 240 -29.20 -36.48 14.49
N ASN A 241 -29.26 -35.86 15.67
CA ASN A 241 -29.26 -34.41 15.84
C ASN A 241 -27.90 -33.73 15.51
N LEU A 242 -26.87 -34.49 15.12
CA LEU A 242 -25.54 -33.96 14.77
C LEU A 242 -25.27 -33.90 13.26
N LEU A 243 -26.20 -34.36 12.41
CA LEU A 243 -26.03 -34.45 10.95
C LEU A 243 -26.30 -33.14 10.19
N HIS A 244 -25.91 -31.98 10.74
CA HIS A 244 -25.85 -30.77 9.91
C HIS A 244 -24.49 -30.74 9.17
N PRO A 245 -24.43 -30.39 7.87
CA PRO A 245 -23.20 -30.33 7.06
C PRO A 245 -22.12 -29.32 7.52
N GLY A 246 -22.19 -28.82 8.76
CA GLY A 246 -21.21 -27.90 9.36
C GLY A 246 -20.82 -28.24 10.80
N ALA A 247 -21.18 -29.41 11.32
CA ALA A 247 -20.73 -29.83 12.65
C ALA A 247 -19.27 -30.29 12.60
N HIS A 248 -18.35 -29.44 13.05
CA HIS A 248 -16.95 -29.79 13.23
C HIS A 248 -16.72 -30.32 14.65
N TYR A 249 -16.11 -31.50 14.76
CA TYR A 249 -15.67 -32.04 16.05
C TYR A 249 -14.61 -31.11 16.64
N ILE A 250 -14.90 -30.58 17.83
CA ILE A 250 -13.93 -29.87 18.65
C ILE A 250 -13.37 -30.90 19.64
N PRO A 251 -12.10 -31.30 19.53
CA PRO A 251 -11.49 -32.20 20.49
C PRO A 251 -11.60 -31.61 21.90
N PRO A 252 -11.90 -32.41 22.93
CA PRO A 252 -11.81 -31.94 24.29
C PRO A 252 -10.40 -31.37 24.50
N PRO A 253 -10.28 -30.19 25.13
CA PRO A 253 -8.97 -29.65 25.44
C PRO A 253 -8.18 -30.72 26.20
N PRO A 254 -6.89 -30.91 25.88
CA PRO A 254 -6.08 -31.87 26.60
C PRO A 254 -6.22 -31.57 28.08
N GLU A 255 -6.56 -32.58 28.89
CA GLU A 255 -6.58 -32.43 30.32
C GLU A 255 -5.16 -32.05 30.75
N ASP A 256 -4.96 -30.77 31.04
CA ASP A 256 -3.74 -30.29 31.65
C ASP A 256 -3.67 -30.93 33.05
N GLU A 257 -3.02 -32.09 33.15
CA GLU A 257 -2.63 -32.76 34.40
C GLU A 257 -1.61 -31.94 35.21
N ASN A 258 -1.77 -30.62 35.27
CA ASN A 258 -0.89 -29.75 36.06
C ASN A 258 -1.58 -28.49 36.58
N HIS A 259 -2.76 -28.66 37.18
CA HIS A 259 -3.24 -27.70 38.17
C HIS A 259 -2.52 -27.89 39.51
N SER A 260 -1.27 -27.43 39.56
CA SER A 260 -0.56 -27.08 40.79
C SER A 260 0.61 -26.14 40.49
N LYS A 261 0.32 -24.83 40.38
CA LYS A 261 1.03 -23.75 41.12
C LYS A 261 0.79 -22.37 40.49
N ALA A 262 0.13 -21.53 41.28
CA ALA A 262 0.22 -20.07 41.43
C ALA A 262 0.53 -19.16 40.20
N PRO A 263 -0.25 -18.08 39.99
CA PRO A 263 0.04 -17.10 38.94
C PRO A 263 1.27 -16.24 39.27
N PRO A 264 2.23 -16.04 38.35
CA PRO A 264 3.32 -15.10 38.55
C PRO A 264 2.86 -13.65 38.40
N SER A 265 3.10 -12.92 39.49
CA SER A 265 3.03 -11.47 39.66
C SER A 265 3.45 -10.64 38.44
N ARG A 266 2.53 -9.76 38.04
CA ARG A 266 2.62 -8.67 37.06
C ARG A 266 3.75 -7.68 37.41
N ARG A 267 4.97 -7.87 36.87
CA ARG A 267 6.03 -6.83 36.92
C ARG A 267 6.01 -5.94 35.67
N LYS A 268 5.52 -4.71 35.88
CA LYS A 268 5.72 -3.51 35.05
C LYS A 268 7.15 -3.46 34.49
N ARG A 269 7.33 -3.50 33.16
CA ARG A 269 8.55 -3.02 32.51
C ARG A 269 8.34 -1.60 32.00
N LYS A 270 9.00 -0.69 32.71
CA LYS A 270 9.18 0.73 32.46
C LYS A 270 10.25 0.91 31.37
N ASN A 271 9.97 1.82 30.44
CA ASN A 271 10.84 2.37 29.41
C ASN A 271 12.33 2.41 29.78
N LYS A 272 13.20 1.97 28.87
CA LYS A 272 14.55 2.52 28.76
C LYS A 272 15.02 2.58 27.30
N SER A 273 15.42 3.79 26.96
CA SER A 273 15.87 4.33 25.69
C SER A 273 17.34 4.03 25.36
N LYS A 274 17.66 4.17 24.08
CA LYS A 274 18.86 4.85 23.51
C LYS A 274 20.22 4.12 23.49
N GLY A 275 20.81 4.11 22.29
CA GLY A 275 22.20 3.75 21.92
C GLY A 275 22.13 2.81 20.71
N LYS A 276 22.49 3.14 19.46
CA LYS A 276 23.49 4.03 18.82
C LYS A 276 24.94 3.73 19.19
N GLU A 277 25.53 2.81 18.44
CA GLU A 277 26.95 2.62 18.08
C GLU A 277 26.87 1.57 16.93
N ASN A 278 27.03 1.89 15.64
CA ASN A 278 28.24 2.26 14.91
C ASN A 278 29.48 1.46 15.32
N GLU A 279 29.66 0.29 14.70
CA GLU A 279 30.99 -0.28 14.51
C GLU A 279 31.10 -0.85 13.10
N SER A 280 31.93 -0.16 12.32
CA SER A 280 32.47 -0.55 11.03
C SER A 280 33.61 -1.54 11.26
N ALA A 281 33.46 -2.78 10.77
CA ALA A 281 34.56 -3.73 10.67
C ALA A 281 34.73 -4.14 9.20
N THR A 282 35.77 -3.56 8.60
CA THR A 282 36.68 -4.13 7.60
C THR A 282 36.56 -5.63 7.37
N GLY A 283 36.31 -6.01 6.12
CA GLY A 283 36.50 -7.35 5.58
C GLY A 283 37.21 -7.26 4.24
N ASP A 284 38.51 -7.02 4.31
CA ASP A 284 39.47 -7.24 3.22
C ASP A 284 39.47 -8.74 2.88
N GLY A 285 39.32 -9.06 1.60
CA GLY A 285 39.09 -10.43 1.12
C GLY A 285 39.50 -10.59 -0.32
N ILE A 286 40.77 -10.28 -0.60
CA ILE A 286 41.49 -10.66 -1.80
C ILE A 286 41.39 -12.19 -1.98
N ARG A 287 40.86 -12.65 -3.12
CA ARG A 287 41.37 -13.87 -3.72
C ARG A 287 41.22 -13.84 -5.24
N GLU A 288 42.33 -13.48 -5.87
CA GLU A 288 42.65 -13.80 -7.25
C GLU A 288 42.56 -15.31 -7.49
N GLY A 289 42.12 -15.67 -8.69
CA GLY A 289 41.96 -17.05 -9.14
C GLY A 289 41.72 -17.09 -10.64
N GLU A 290 42.65 -16.51 -11.40
CA GLU A 290 42.88 -16.84 -12.80
C GLU A 290 43.36 -18.29 -12.94
N SER A 291 42.62 -19.09 -13.71
CA SER A 291 43.08 -20.22 -14.53
C SER A 291 41.80 -20.80 -15.14
N GLY A 292 41.57 -20.85 -16.45
CA GLY A 292 42.48 -21.09 -17.55
C GLY A 292 41.88 -22.24 -18.38
N SER A 293 42.09 -22.20 -19.68
CA SER A 293 41.95 -23.30 -20.66
C SER A 293 40.52 -23.80 -21.01
N GLU A 294 40.04 -23.65 -22.26
CA GLU A 294 40.28 -24.51 -23.44
C GLU A 294 39.26 -25.67 -23.43
N SER A 295 38.37 -25.86 -24.42
CA SER A 295 38.74 -26.33 -25.75
C SER A 295 37.50 -26.38 -26.67
N ARG A 296 37.75 -26.15 -27.96
CA ARG A 296 36.93 -26.58 -29.11
C ARG A 296 36.59 -28.08 -29.05
N VAL A 297 35.41 -28.46 -29.51
CA VAL A 297 35.14 -29.15 -30.80
C VAL A 297 33.73 -28.76 -31.24
#